data_AF-A0A350JFK8-F1
#
_entry.id   AF-A0A350JFK8-F1
#
_cell.length_a   1.000
_cell.length_b   1.000
_cell.length_c   1.000
_cell.angle_alpha   90.00
_cell.angle_beta   90.00
_cell.angle_gamma   90.00
#
_symmetry.space_group_name_H-M   'P 1'
#
loop_
_entity.id
_entity.type
_entity.pdbx_description
1 polymer ?
#
loop_
_entity_poly.entity_id
_entity_poly.type
_entity_poly.pdbx_seq_one_letter_code
_entity_poly.pdbx_strand_id
1 'polypeptide(L)'
;MLDILANNNWERPIYYANTMPRDSYFGLTKYMQHEGFTYRLVPYEVKSDGNQFGYFGEVQSDIMYENMMNEFSFGNMNDPDIFLDENNMRFVTNLRLNFSRLADVLAKEGDTERAKAVLDKCVEQTVNANTPQDVTLLQVVDTYFQIDEKEAGFALAKQLADYYIDHLEFYASLETEYQKTLDRETGQGVAVIQQLQKMGKQYKMEEMNAYMDPLYDRAEGYYTEIVGAIPQQGQRQQQRQQAPKQKKKAKGAEAPPSFPQQ
;
A
#
# COMPACT_ATOMS: atom_id res chain seq x y z
N MET A 1 19.66 16.63 -18.25
CA MET A 1 19.85 15.30 -17.64
C MET A 1 20.81 14.42 -18.42
N LEU A 2 20.58 14.17 -19.72
CA LEU A 2 21.47 13.31 -20.52
C LEU A 2 22.93 13.80 -20.56
N ASP A 3 23.17 15.11 -20.54
CA ASP A 3 24.51 15.68 -20.48
C ASP A 3 25.24 15.40 -19.14
N ILE A 4 24.50 15.36 -18.02
CA ILE A 4 25.05 14.94 -16.73
C ILE A 4 25.48 13.47 -16.83
N LEU A 5 24.63 12.61 -17.41
CA LEU A 5 24.96 11.19 -17.58
C LEU A 5 26.16 10.97 -18.51
N ALA A 6 26.29 11.78 -19.56
CA ALA A 6 27.40 11.68 -20.52
C ALA A 6 28.75 12.07 -19.92
N ASN A 7 28.79 12.96 -18.92
CA ASN A 7 30.03 13.52 -18.38
C ASN A 7 30.38 13.08 -16.95
N ASN A 8 29.46 12.44 -16.22
CA ASN A 8 29.66 12.13 -14.80
C ASN A 8 30.55 10.91 -14.52
N ASN A 9 30.83 10.04 -15.51
CA ASN A 9 31.69 8.83 -15.38
C ASN A 9 31.47 7.98 -14.11
N TRP A 10 30.28 8.08 -13.50
CA TRP A 10 29.93 7.48 -12.20
C TRP A 10 30.78 7.94 -11.01
N GLU A 11 31.51 9.06 -11.13
CA GLU A 11 32.32 9.63 -10.04
C GLU A 11 31.45 10.22 -8.92
N ARG A 12 30.28 10.79 -9.28
CA ARG A 12 29.28 11.27 -8.30
C ARG A 12 28.01 10.46 -8.43
N PRO A 13 27.41 10.00 -7.31
CA PRO A 13 26.14 9.32 -7.37
C PRO A 13 25.03 10.30 -7.76
N ILE A 14 24.12 9.84 -8.63
CA ILE A 14 22.96 10.61 -9.07
C ILE A 14 21.74 10.05 -8.35
N TYR A 15 21.02 10.91 -7.65
CA TYR A 15 19.83 10.54 -6.89
C TYR A 15 18.57 11.22 -7.42
N TYR A 16 17.46 10.50 -7.32
CA TYR A 16 16.10 11.00 -7.55
C TYR A 16 15.29 10.81 -6.27
N ALA A 17 14.43 11.77 -5.93
CA ALA A 17 13.47 11.56 -4.84
C ALA A 17 12.47 10.46 -5.23
N ASN A 18 12.14 9.57 -4.30
CA ASN A 18 11.23 8.45 -4.57
C ASN A 18 9.74 8.88 -4.72
N THR A 19 9.43 10.13 -4.42
CA THR A 19 8.09 10.73 -4.52
C THR A 19 7.81 11.39 -5.88
N MET A 20 8.78 11.41 -6.80
CA MET A 20 8.58 12.03 -8.11
C MET A 20 7.58 11.24 -8.97
N PRO A 21 6.79 11.91 -9.82
CA PRO A 21 5.95 11.23 -10.81
C PRO A 21 6.79 10.35 -11.74
N ARG A 22 6.23 9.21 -12.19
CA ARG A 22 6.93 8.19 -12.98
C ARG A 22 7.64 8.74 -14.23
N ASP A 23 7.06 9.74 -14.89
CA ASP A 23 7.63 10.35 -16.10
C ASP A 23 8.93 11.12 -15.82
N SER A 24 9.13 11.56 -14.57
CA SER A 24 10.32 12.32 -14.13
C SER A 24 11.58 11.46 -14.04
N TYR A 25 11.45 10.14 -14.09
CA TYR A 25 12.59 9.22 -14.10
C TYR A 25 13.12 8.95 -15.53
N PHE A 26 12.55 9.59 -16.57
CA PHE A 26 13.04 9.52 -17.95
C PHE A 26 13.21 8.10 -18.50
N GLY A 27 12.34 7.16 -18.09
CA GLY A 27 12.42 5.75 -18.49
C GLY A 27 13.56 4.95 -17.84
N LEU A 28 14.27 5.53 -16.87
CA LEU A 28 15.40 4.91 -16.19
C LEU A 28 14.99 4.04 -14.99
N THR A 29 13.70 3.73 -14.82
CA THR A 29 13.19 3.01 -13.64
C THR A 29 13.81 1.63 -13.42
N LYS A 30 14.33 0.99 -14.48
CA LYS A 30 15.05 -0.30 -14.41
C LYS A 30 16.51 -0.19 -13.93
N TYR A 31 16.98 1.01 -13.65
CA TYR A 31 18.34 1.31 -13.21
C TYR A 31 18.36 1.99 -11.83
N MET A 32 17.30 1.79 -11.04
CA MET A 32 17.06 2.53 -9.81
C MET A 32 17.27 1.64 -8.61
N GLN A 33 18.24 2.03 -7.79
CA GLN A 33 18.59 1.39 -6.54
C GLN A 33 17.97 2.20 -5.40
N HIS A 34 17.11 1.58 -4.60
CA HIS A 34 16.41 2.23 -3.50
C HIS A 34 17.28 2.22 -2.24
N GLU A 35 17.52 3.42 -1.69
CA GLU A 35 18.41 3.63 -0.54
C GLU A 35 17.72 4.45 0.57
N GLY A 36 16.39 4.38 0.65
CA GLY A 36 15.58 5.21 1.56
C GLY A 36 14.67 6.14 0.78
N PHE A 37 14.61 7.42 1.17
CA PHE A 37 13.79 8.45 0.51
C PHE A 37 14.21 8.78 -0.94
N THR A 38 15.25 8.13 -1.43
CA THR A 38 15.83 8.38 -2.74
C THR A 38 16.16 7.10 -3.49
N TYR A 39 16.12 7.21 -4.81
CA TYR A 39 16.66 6.25 -5.74
C TYR A 39 18.01 6.72 -6.25
N ARG A 40 19.04 5.89 -6.09
CA ARG A 40 20.33 6.03 -6.77
C ARG A 40 20.24 5.44 -8.18
N LEU A 41 20.66 6.20 -9.18
CA LEU A 41 20.82 5.69 -10.53
C LEU A 41 22.11 4.85 -10.63
N VAL A 42 22.01 3.64 -11.18
CA VAL A 42 23.13 2.70 -11.33
C VAL A 42 23.34 2.26 -12.79
N PRO A 43 24.57 1.89 -13.21
CA PRO A 43 24.89 1.50 -14.59
C PRO A 43 24.42 0.09 -15.01
N TYR A 44 23.59 -0.58 -14.21
CA TYR A 44 23.16 -1.95 -14.43
C TYR A 44 21.66 -2.11 -14.19
N GLU A 45 21.03 -3.05 -14.88
CA GLU A 45 19.61 -3.34 -14.65
C GLU A 45 19.44 -4.02 -13.30
N VAL A 46 18.64 -3.40 -12.43
CA VAL A 46 18.38 -3.87 -11.07
C VAL A 46 17.32 -4.96 -11.07
N LYS A 47 17.36 -5.83 -10.06
CA LYS A 47 16.35 -6.88 -9.90
C LYS A 47 15.15 -6.33 -9.13
N SER A 48 14.01 -6.20 -9.80
CA SER A 48 12.77 -5.78 -9.12
C SER A 48 12.49 -6.67 -7.92
N ASP A 49 12.28 -6.05 -6.75
CA ASP A 49 11.87 -6.72 -5.51
C ASP A 49 10.37 -7.09 -5.49
N GLY A 50 9.65 -6.75 -6.57
CA GLY A 50 8.23 -7.06 -6.73
C GLY A 50 7.33 -6.23 -5.81
N ASN A 51 7.78 -5.07 -5.33
CA ASN A 51 7.02 -4.22 -4.44
C ASN A 51 5.64 -3.84 -5.01
N GLN A 52 4.60 -3.99 -4.19
CA GLN A 52 3.20 -3.83 -4.62
C GLN A 52 2.69 -2.38 -4.54
N PHE A 53 3.45 -1.46 -3.95
CA PHE A 53 3.06 -0.06 -3.72
C PHE A 53 3.55 0.90 -4.82
N GLY A 54 3.86 0.37 -6.00
CA GLY A 54 4.22 1.17 -7.17
C GLY A 54 5.65 1.71 -7.18
N TYR A 55 6.43 1.40 -6.14
CA TYR A 55 7.88 1.55 -6.17
C TYR A 55 8.48 0.59 -7.22
N PHE A 56 9.59 1.02 -7.82
CA PHE A 56 10.38 0.21 -8.73
C PHE A 56 11.80 0.06 -8.18
N GLY A 57 12.61 -0.69 -8.91
CA GLY A 57 14.00 -0.89 -8.57
C GLY A 57 14.23 -2.05 -7.59
N GLU A 58 15.46 -2.14 -7.11
CA GLU A 58 15.86 -3.05 -6.03
C GLU A 58 16.19 -2.25 -4.77
N VAL A 59 16.00 -2.83 -3.59
CA VAL A 59 16.50 -2.27 -2.34
C VAL A 59 17.92 -2.76 -2.13
N GLN A 60 18.86 -1.85 -1.82
CA GLN A 60 20.13 -2.26 -1.22
C GLN A 60 19.95 -2.26 0.29
N SER A 61 19.67 -3.44 0.84
CA SER A 61 19.27 -3.61 2.24
C SER A 61 20.30 -3.05 3.21
N ASP A 62 21.60 -3.30 3.00
CA ASP A 62 22.66 -2.77 3.87
C ASP A 62 22.74 -1.24 3.87
N ILE A 63 22.74 -0.61 2.69
CA ILE A 63 22.83 0.86 2.56
C ILE A 63 21.56 1.51 3.12
N MET A 64 20.39 0.98 2.74
CA MET A 64 19.11 1.52 3.20
C MET A 64 18.93 1.32 4.70
N TYR A 65 19.41 0.21 5.27
CA TYR A 65 19.42 -0.02 6.71
C TYR A 65 20.28 1.02 7.42
N GLU A 66 21.52 1.23 6.99
CA GLU A 66 22.39 2.26 7.57
C GLU A 66 21.72 3.64 7.52
N ASN A 67 21.19 4.00 6.36
CA ASN A 67 20.50 5.28 6.16
C ASN A 67 19.29 5.44 7.09
N MET A 68 18.38 4.46 7.12
CA MET A 68 17.13 4.54 7.87
C MET A 68 17.33 4.37 9.38
N MET A 69 18.32 3.58 9.79
CA MET A 69 18.52 3.22 11.20
C MET A 69 19.47 4.18 11.90
N ASN A 70 20.47 4.72 11.22
CA ASN A 70 21.56 5.46 11.86
C ASN A 70 21.71 6.90 11.35
N GLU A 71 21.55 7.15 10.05
CA GLU A 71 21.83 8.48 9.47
C GLU A 71 20.61 9.41 9.46
N PHE A 72 19.43 8.88 9.13
CA PHE A 72 18.22 9.68 8.99
C PHE A 72 17.61 10.02 10.35
N SER A 73 17.14 11.27 10.44
CA SER A 73 16.33 11.77 11.55
C SER A 73 14.90 11.96 11.06
N PHE A 74 13.94 11.42 11.81
CA PHE A 74 12.52 11.44 11.44
C PHE A 74 11.73 12.53 12.17
N GLY A 75 12.45 13.50 12.75
CA GLY A 75 11.88 14.51 13.63
C GLY A 75 11.41 13.91 14.97
N ASN A 76 10.60 14.67 15.69
CA ASN A 76 10.03 14.28 16.98
C ASN A 76 8.53 13.97 16.82
N MET A 77 8.17 13.19 15.80
CA MET A 77 6.74 12.91 15.48
C MET A 77 6.03 12.12 16.59
N ASN A 78 6.81 11.44 17.44
CA ASN A 78 6.37 10.70 18.60
C ASN A 78 6.22 11.54 19.88
N ASP A 79 6.59 12.83 19.85
CA ASP A 79 6.42 13.75 20.98
C ASP A 79 4.97 14.26 21.03
N PRO A 80 4.18 13.91 22.06
CA PRO A 80 2.76 14.29 22.15
C PRO A 80 2.53 15.80 22.27
N ASP A 81 3.56 16.58 22.61
CA ASP A 81 3.45 18.04 22.73
C ASP A 81 3.64 18.77 21.39
N ILE A 82 4.01 18.04 20.32
CA ILE A 82 4.28 18.61 19.00
C ILE A 82 3.05 18.47 18.10
N PHE A 83 2.58 19.61 17.60
CA PHE A 83 1.55 19.65 16.57
C PHE A 83 2.14 19.31 15.18
N LEU A 84 1.61 18.27 14.54
CA LEU A 84 1.92 17.94 13.16
C LEU A 84 0.88 18.57 12.22
N ASP A 85 1.33 19.42 11.31
CA ASP A 85 0.47 19.93 10.25
C ASP A 85 0.13 18.84 9.20
N GLU A 86 -0.77 19.17 8.28
CA GLU A 86 -1.20 18.25 7.22
C GLU A 86 -0.04 17.71 6.37
N ASN A 87 0.98 18.52 6.10
CA ASN A 87 2.12 18.09 5.28
C ASN A 87 2.97 17.05 6.02
N ASN A 88 3.20 17.27 7.31
CA ASN A 88 3.95 16.33 8.15
C ASN A 88 3.19 15.01 8.31
N MET A 89 1.88 15.07 8.55
CA MET A 89 1.04 13.86 8.65
C MET A 89 1.05 13.03 7.35
N ARG A 90 1.02 13.69 6.18
CA ARG A 90 1.10 13.01 4.88
C ARG A 90 2.47 12.36 4.63
N PHE A 91 3.53 12.87 5.26
CA PHE A 91 4.86 12.29 5.14
C PHE A 91 5.00 10.95 5.88
N VAL A 92 4.19 10.73 6.94
CA VAL A 92 4.15 9.46 7.70
C VAL A 92 3.92 8.25 6.79
N THR A 93 3.03 8.39 5.80
CA THR A 93 2.77 7.33 4.82
C THR A 93 4.05 6.96 4.05
N ASN A 94 4.85 7.95 3.63
CA ASN A 94 6.10 7.68 2.92
C ASN A 94 7.15 7.03 3.84
N LEU A 95 7.26 7.48 5.10
CA LEU A 95 8.11 6.85 6.12
C LEU A 95 7.79 5.36 6.27
N ARG A 96 6.52 5.03 6.56
CA ARG A 96 6.08 3.64 6.76
C ARG A 96 6.37 2.78 5.53
N LEU A 97 6.08 3.28 4.33
CA LEU A 97 6.36 2.54 3.10
C LEU A 97 7.86 2.23 2.90
N ASN A 98 8.74 3.15 3.27
CA ASN A 98 10.19 2.93 3.21
C ASN A 98 10.65 1.90 4.24
N PHE A 99 10.21 2.02 5.50
CA PHE A 99 10.49 1.04 6.53
C PHE A 99 9.97 -0.36 6.18
N SER A 100 8.69 -0.47 5.80
CA SER A 100 8.06 -1.75 5.45
C SER A 100 8.73 -2.41 4.26
N ARG A 101 9.13 -1.64 3.25
CA ARG A 101 9.85 -2.18 2.09
C ARG A 101 11.23 -2.71 2.47
N LEU A 102 11.98 -2.00 3.32
CA LEU A 102 13.27 -2.47 3.82
C LEU A 102 13.10 -3.75 4.65
N ALA A 103 12.14 -3.77 5.58
CA ALA A 103 11.87 -4.93 6.42
C ALA A 103 11.45 -6.16 5.61
N ASP A 104 10.61 -6.00 4.58
CA ASP A 104 10.19 -7.08 3.68
C ASP A 104 11.38 -7.68 2.91
N VAL A 105 12.33 -6.84 2.44
CA VAL A 105 13.54 -7.32 1.77
C VAL A 105 14.46 -8.07 2.74
N LEU A 106 14.70 -7.53 3.93
CA LEU A 106 15.50 -8.20 4.97
C LEU A 106 14.88 -9.53 5.39
N ALA A 107 13.54 -9.58 5.55
CA ALA A 107 12.82 -10.81 5.86
C ALA A 107 12.98 -11.87 4.75
N LYS A 108 12.91 -11.48 3.47
CA LYS A 108 13.14 -12.37 2.32
C LYS A 108 14.59 -12.84 2.21
N GLU A 109 15.55 -12.04 2.68
CA GLU A 109 16.97 -12.41 2.80
C GLU A 109 17.23 -13.36 3.99
N GLY A 110 16.25 -13.53 4.89
CA GLY A 110 16.38 -14.34 6.11
C GLY A 110 16.99 -13.59 7.29
N ASP A 111 17.21 -12.28 7.16
CA ASP A 111 17.74 -11.41 8.22
C ASP A 111 16.62 -10.87 9.10
N THR A 112 16.06 -11.78 9.91
CA THR A 112 14.90 -11.47 10.75
C THR A 112 15.23 -10.50 11.88
N GLU A 113 16.47 -10.48 12.37
CA GLU A 113 16.91 -9.58 13.42
C GLU A 113 16.88 -8.11 12.95
N ARG A 114 17.51 -7.81 11.81
CA ARG A 114 17.45 -6.45 11.24
C ARG A 114 16.04 -6.10 10.78
N ALA A 115 15.29 -7.05 10.21
CA ALA A 115 13.89 -6.82 9.83
C ALA A 115 13.05 -6.38 11.04
N LYS A 116 13.18 -7.09 12.19
CA LYS A 116 12.49 -6.73 13.43
C LYS A 116 12.88 -5.32 13.89
N ALA A 117 14.18 -5.00 13.93
CA ALA A 117 14.65 -3.68 14.36
C ALA A 117 14.07 -2.55 13.49
N VAL A 118 13.97 -2.76 12.18
CA VAL A 118 13.37 -1.82 11.22
C VAL A 118 11.87 -1.64 11.48
N LEU A 119 11.13 -2.73 11.71
CA LEU A 119 9.70 -2.69 12.02
C LEU A 119 9.44 -1.98 13.36
N ASP A 120 10.21 -2.31 14.40
CA ASP A 120 10.07 -1.71 15.72
C ASP A 120 10.32 -0.20 15.67
N LYS A 121 11.37 0.24 14.97
CA LYS A 121 11.62 1.67 14.74
C LYS A 121 10.48 2.33 13.94
N CYS A 122 9.93 1.65 12.94
CA CYS A 122 8.77 2.16 12.21
C CYS A 122 7.57 2.40 13.13
N VAL A 123 7.25 1.43 13.99
CA VAL A 123 6.12 1.54 14.93
C VAL A 123 6.38 2.64 15.95
N GLU A 124 7.56 2.66 16.58
CA GLU A 124 7.95 3.69 17.55
C GLU A 124 7.79 5.12 17.00
N GLN A 125 8.26 5.34 15.77
CA GLN A 125 8.28 6.68 15.17
C GLN A 125 6.92 7.09 14.62
N THR A 126 6.12 6.14 14.14
CA THR A 126 4.93 6.44 13.32
C THR A 126 3.61 5.96 13.88
N VAL A 127 3.56 5.21 14.99
CA VAL A 127 2.31 4.72 15.57
C VAL A 127 2.10 5.37 16.92
N ASN A 128 1.47 6.54 16.91
CA ASN A 128 1.22 7.37 18.09
C ASN A 128 -0.02 8.25 17.87
N ALA A 129 -0.40 9.04 18.89
CA ALA A 129 -1.58 9.89 18.84
C ALA A 129 -1.49 11.06 17.83
N ASN A 130 -0.28 11.47 17.43
CA ASN A 130 -0.07 12.58 16.50
C ASN A 130 -0.12 12.17 15.03
N THR A 131 -0.10 10.87 14.76
CA THR A 131 0.09 10.32 13.41
C THR A 131 -1.15 9.56 12.95
N PRO A 132 -1.56 9.72 11.69
CA PRO A 132 -2.75 9.03 11.18
C PRO A 132 -2.50 7.53 11.11
N GLN A 133 -3.44 6.71 11.59
CA GLN A 133 -3.42 5.27 11.35
C GLN A 133 -4.04 4.99 9.98
N ASP A 134 -3.31 4.31 9.10
CA ASP A 134 -3.75 4.11 7.71
C ASP A 134 -3.40 2.71 7.18
N VAL A 135 -3.78 2.45 5.93
CA VAL A 135 -3.62 1.15 5.26
C VAL A 135 -2.17 0.69 5.15
N THR A 136 -1.17 1.57 5.29
CA THR A 136 0.25 1.18 5.15
C THR A 136 0.71 0.28 6.29
N LEU A 137 0.06 0.35 7.45
CA LEU A 137 0.37 -0.52 8.60
C LEU A 137 0.01 -1.99 8.36
N LEU A 138 -0.85 -2.30 7.38
CA LEU A 138 -1.11 -3.68 6.98
C LEU A 138 0.17 -4.39 6.54
N GLN A 139 1.07 -3.71 5.82
CA GLN A 139 2.34 -4.32 5.41
C GLN A 139 3.25 -4.54 6.62
N VAL A 140 3.30 -3.59 7.57
CA VAL A 140 4.08 -3.72 8.81
C VAL A 140 3.61 -4.94 9.61
N VAL A 141 2.29 -5.10 9.78
CA VAL A 141 1.67 -6.26 10.45
C VAL A 141 2.05 -7.57 9.74
N ASP A 142 1.91 -7.63 8.41
CA ASP A 142 2.24 -8.82 7.63
C ASP A 142 3.72 -9.20 7.79
N THR A 143 4.63 -8.23 7.69
CA THR A 143 6.06 -8.50 7.81
C THR A 143 6.45 -8.95 9.21
N TYR A 144 5.84 -8.43 10.29
CA TYR A 144 6.03 -8.99 11.63
C TYR A 144 5.68 -10.48 11.68
N PHE A 145 4.55 -10.89 11.06
CA PHE A 145 4.18 -12.30 11.00
C PHE A 145 5.11 -13.13 10.12
N GLN A 146 5.65 -12.58 9.03
CA GLN A 146 6.62 -13.26 8.16
C GLN A 146 7.92 -13.61 8.91
N ILE A 147 8.33 -12.79 9.87
CA ILE A 147 9.54 -13.01 10.69
C ILE A 147 9.26 -13.69 12.03
N ASP A 148 8.06 -14.26 12.21
CA ASP A 148 7.58 -14.97 13.42
C ASP A 148 7.41 -14.09 14.68
N GLU A 149 7.38 -12.77 14.53
CA GLU A 149 7.13 -11.79 15.61
C GLU A 149 5.62 -11.58 15.84
N LYS A 150 4.95 -12.67 16.22
CA LYS A 150 3.48 -12.77 16.29
C LYS A 150 2.83 -11.82 17.28
N GLU A 151 3.42 -11.65 18.46
CA GLU A 151 2.86 -10.80 19.52
C GLU A 151 2.84 -9.33 19.09
N ALA A 152 3.96 -8.84 18.54
CA ALA A 152 4.08 -7.48 18.03
C ALA A 152 3.12 -7.24 16.83
N GLY A 153 3.09 -8.18 15.87
CA GLY A 153 2.18 -8.10 14.72
C GLY A 153 0.72 -8.07 15.14
N PHE A 154 0.31 -8.89 16.12
CA PHE A 154 -1.07 -8.90 16.61
C PHE A 154 -1.41 -7.63 17.41
N ALA A 155 -0.50 -7.13 18.24
CA ALA A 155 -0.71 -5.88 18.98
C ALA A 155 -0.97 -4.70 18.03
N LEU A 156 -0.17 -4.56 16.97
CA LEU A 156 -0.36 -3.52 15.96
C LEU A 156 -1.65 -3.73 15.15
N ALA A 157 -1.96 -4.98 14.77
CA ALA A 157 -3.19 -5.30 14.07
C ALA A 157 -4.44 -4.92 14.88
N LYS A 158 -4.41 -5.18 16.20
CA LYS A 158 -5.49 -4.79 17.11
C LYS A 158 -5.68 -3.27 17.13
N GLN A 159 -4.61 -2.50 17.32
CA GLN A 159 -4.67 -1.03 17.30
C GLN A 159 -5.26 -0.51 15.98
N LEU A 160 -4.85 -1.09 14.84
CA LEU A 160 -5.36 -0.69 13.53
C LEU A 160 -6.85 -1.05 13.37
N ALA A 161 -7.26 -2.23 13.80
CA ALA A 161 -8.66 -2.66 13.72
C ALA A 161 -9.57 -1.80 14.61
N ASP A 162 -9.11 -1.49 15.83
CA ASP A 162 -9.81 -0.60 16.77
C ASP A 162 -9.97 0.80 16.18
N TYR A 163 -8.91 1.35 15.60
CA TYR A 163 -8.98 2.64 14.91
C TYR A 163 -10.05 2.65 13.81
N TYR A 164 -10.06 1.64 12.93
CA TYR A 164 -11.01 1.61 11.81
C TYR A 164 -12.44 1.32 12.26
N ILE A 165 -12.66 0.48 13.27
CA ILE A 165 -14.02 0.20 13.74
C ILE A 165 -14.62 1.42 14.45
N ASP A 166 -13.82 2.16 15.22
CA ASP A 166 -14.25 3.41 15.87
C ASP A 166 -14.65 4.46 14.82
N HIS A 167 -13.92 4.55 13.70
CA HIS A 167 -14.26 5.45 12.60
C HIS A 167 -15.54 5.01 11.89
N LEU A 168 -15.74 3.72 11.66
CA LEU A 168 -16.98 3.21 11.04
C LEU A 168 -18.20 3.47 11.93
N GLU A 169 -18.06 3.32 13.26
CA GLU A 169 -19.09 3.67 14.22
C GLU A 169 -19.40 5.17 14.20
N PHE A 170 -18.37 6.01 14.16
CA PHE A 170 -18.54 7.46 14.02
C PHE A 170 -19.28 7.80 12.71
N TYR A 171 -18.89 7.22 11.57
CA TYR A 171 -19.54 7.46 10.29
C TYR A 171 -21.02 7.06 10.31
N ALA A 172 -21.35 5.93 10.94
CA ALA A 172 -22.73 5.48 11.11
C ALA A 172 -23.55 6.43 12.01
N SER A 173 -22.91 7.09 12.98
CA SER A 173 -23.59 8.07 13.85
C SER A 173 -23.96 9.39 13.18
N LEU A 174 -23.40 9.69 12.00
CA LEU A 174 -23.65 10.95 11.27
C LEU A 174 -25.04 10.96 10.62
N GLU A 175 -25.54 12.17 10.34
CA GLU A 175 -26.77 12.30 9.54
C GLU A 175 -26.58 11.73 8.13
N THR A 176 -27.67 11.21 7.54
CA THR A 176 -27.66 10.53 6.23
C THR A 176 -27.07 11.39 5.11
N GLU A 177 -27.13 12.71 5.20
CA GLU A 177 -26.50 13.58 4.20
C GLU A 177 -24.97 13.50 4.19
N TYR A 178 -24.34 13.36 5.37
CA TYR A 178 -22.88 13.22 5.50
C TYR A 178 -22.43 11.79 5.21
N GLN A 179 -23.20 10.79 5.64
CA GLN A 179 -22.93 9.37 5.37
C GLN A 179 -22.66 9.10 3.88
N LYS A 180 -23.47 9.69 2.99
CA LYS A 180 -23.35 9.55 1.52
C LYS A 180 -22.03 10.05 0.93
N THR A 181 -21.26 10.84 1.69
CA THR A 181 -19.95 11.33 1.24
C THR A 181 -18.80 10.40 1.62
N LEU A 182 -19.08 9.35 2.42
CA LEU A 182 -18.10 8.50 3.08
C LEU A 182 -18.02 7.08 2.51
N ASP A 183 -18.58 6.84 1.32
CA ASP A 183 -18.56 5.52 0.68
C ASP A 183 -17.14 4.94 0.57
N ARG A 184 -16.16 5.80 0.23
CA ARG A 184 -14.77 5.40 0.04
C ARG A 184 -14.12 5.04 1.36
N GLU A 185 -14.25 5.89 2.37
CA GLU A 185 -13.68 5.75 3.70
C GLU A 185 -14.28 4.53 4.41
N THR A 186 -15.59 4.34 4.28
CA THR A 186 -16.32 3.18 4.81
C THR A 186 -15.84 1.89 4.13
N GLY A 187 -15.75 1.88 2.79
CA GLY A 187 -15.22 0.74 2.04
C GLY A 187 -13.77 0.41 2.41
N GLN A 188 -12.92 1.41 2.64
CA GLN A 188 -11.54 1.22 3.09
C GLN A 188 -11.50 0.60 4.48
N GLY A 189 -12.29 1.10 5.44
CA GLY A 189 -12.32 0.56 6.80
C GLY A 189 -12.70 -0.92 6.85
N VAL A 190 -13.74 -1.31 6.12
CA VAL A 190 -14.13 -2.73 5.99
C VAL A 190 -13.02 -3.56 5.36
N ALA A 191 -12.41 -3.06 4.28
CA ALA A 191 -11.35 -3.77 3.58
C ALA A 191 -10.11 -4.01 4.45
N VAL A 192 -9.74 -3.04 5.30
CA VAL A 192 -8.63 -3.18 6.25
C VAL A 192 -8.95 -4.25 7.29
N ILE A 193 -10.12 -4.19 7.93
CA ILE A 193 -10.53 -5.19 8.94
C ILE A 193 -10.60 -6.58 8.31
N GLN A 194 -11.14 -6.69 7.09
CA GLN A 194 -11.16 -7.95 6.34
C GLN A 194 -9.74 -8.48 6.07
N GLN A 195 -8.80 -7.60 5.73
CA GLN A 195 -7.42 -8.00 5.46
C GLN A 195 -6.73 -8.50 6.73
N LEU A 196 -6.94 -7.83 7.88
CA LEU A 196 -6.44 -8.30 9.17
C LEU A 196 -7.04 -9.66 9.56
N GLN A 197 -8.34 -9.86 9.35
CA GLN A 197 -9.00 -11.16 9.55
C GLN A 197 -8.37 -12.26 8.67
N LYS A 198 -8.08 -11.95 7.39
CA LYS A 198 -7.40 -12.89 6.48
C LYS A 198 -6.00 -13.24 6.97
N MET A 199 -5.25 -12.26 7.49
CA MET A 199 -3.92 -12.51 8.06
C MET A 199 -4.00 -13.45 9.27
N GLY A 200 -4.94 -13.22 10.20
CA GLY A 200 -5.16 -14.13 11.34
C GLY A 200 -5.41 -15.58 10.91
N LYS A 201 -6.18 -15.78 9.83
CA LYS A 201 -6.43 -17.11 9.24
C LYS A 201 -5.20 -17.69 8.54
N GLN A 202 -4.49 -16.87 7.74
CA GLN A 202 -3.29 -17.26 7.00
C GLN A 202 -2.17 -17.72 7.93
N TYR A 203 -1.92 -16.97 9.01
CA TYR A 203 -0.89 -17.27 10.01
C TYR A 203 -1.37 -18.18 11.15
N LYS A 204 -2.62 -18.65 11.09
CA LYS A 204 -3.24 -19.58 12.06
C LYS A 204 -3.22 -19.04 13.51
N MET A 205 -3.48 -17.76 13.67
CA MET A 205 -3.51 -17.06 14.97
C MET A 205 -4.93 -17.10 15.55
N GLU A 206 -5.23 -18.11 16.38
CA GLU A 206 -6.58 -18.30 16.95
C GLU A 206 -7.08 -17.10 17.76
N GLU A 207 -6.21 -16.51 18.59
CA GLU A 207 -6.54 -15.31 19.38
C GLU A 207 -6.90 -14.12 18.49
N MET A 208 -6.12 -13.91 17.42
CA MET A 208 -6.41 -12.85 16.45
C MET A 208 -7.71 -13.10 15.70
N ASN A 209 -8.02 -14.35 15.33
CA ASN A 209 -9.28 -14.69 14.68
C ASN A 209 -10.47 -14.40 15.60
N ALA A 210 -10.39 -14.84 16.86
CA ALA A 210 -11.41 -14.56 17.87
C ALA A 210 -11.64 -13.06 18.08
N TYR A 211 -10.60 -12.24 17.91
CA TYR A 211 -10.69 -10.78 17.96
C TYR A 211 -11.30 -10.18 16.68
N MET A 212 -10.80 -10.57 15.51
CA MET A 212 -11.12 -9.92 14.22
C MET A 212 -12.47 -10.35 13.64
N ASP A 213 -12.94 -11.57 13.91
CA ASP A 213 -14.23 -12.07 13.38
C ASP A 213 -15.42 -11.19 13.80
N PRO A 214 -15.66 -10.89 15.10
CA PRO A 214 -16.76 -10.01 15.48
C PRO A 214 -16.56 -8.54 15.04
N LEU A 215 -15.32 -8.09 14.87
CA LEU A 215 -15.05 -6.75 14.30
C LEU A 215 -15.47 -6.68 12.84
N TYR A 216 -15.18 -7.72 12.07
CA TYR A 216 -15.54 -7.80 10.66
C TYR A 216 -17.06 -7.80 10.48
N ASP A 217 -17.79 -8.59 11.28
CA ASP A 217 -19.26 -8.61 11.24
C ASP A 217 -19.86 -7.22 11.54
N ARG A 218 -19.30 -6.49 12.54
CA ARG A 218 -19.71 -5.11 12.83
C ARG A 218 -19.41 -4.17 11.66
N ALA A 219 -18.22 -4.28 11.06
CA ALA A 219 -17.82 -3.47 9.93
C ALA A 219 -18.74 -3.68 8.71
N GLU A 220 -19.16 -4.92 8.43
CA GLU A 220 -20.14 -5.22 7.38
C GLU A 220 -21.53 -4.60 7.69
N GLY A 221 -21.92 -4.59 8.96
CA GLY A 221 -23.11 -3.89 9.43
C GLY A 221 -23.08 -2.39 9.11
N TYR A 222 -22.02 -1.70 9.54
CA TYR A 222 -21.84 -0.27 9.26
C TYR A 222 -21.78 0.05 7.77
N TYR A 223 -21.13 -0.79 6.96
CA TYR A 223 -21.13 -0.61 5.51
C TYR A 223 -22.54 -0.69 4.93
N THR A 224 -23.33 -1.67 5.37
CA THR A 224 -24.70 -1.85 4.89
C THR A 224 -25.59 -0.68 5.26
N GLU A 225 -25.37 -0.07 6.42
CA GLU A 225 -26.08 1.12 6.89
C GLU A 225 -25.70 2.37 6.10
N ILE A 226 -24.40 2.64 5.94
CA ILE A 226 -23.88 3.88 5.35
C ILE A 226 -23.99 3.87 3.82
N VAL A 227 -23.58 2.77 3.19
CA VAL A 227 -23.41 2.67 1.73
C VAL A 227 -24.54 1.84 1.09
N GLY A 228 -25.13 0.91 1.83
CA GLY A 228 -26.03 -0.12 1.31
C GLY A 228 -25.31 -1.45 1.06
N ALA A 229 -25.92 -2.37 0.30
CA ALA A 229 -25.40 -3.72 0.16
C ALA A 229 -23.96 -3.76 -0.41
N ILE A 230 -23.08 -4.53 0.25
CA ILE A 230 -21.71 -4.79 -0.20
C ILE A 230 -21.74 -5.32 -1.64
N PRO A 231 -21.09 -4.65 -2.61
CA PRO A 231 -21.00 -5.19 -3.96
C PRO A 231 -20.26 -6.53 -3.91
N GLN A 232 -20.96 -7.63 -4.21
CA GLN A 232 -20.32 -8.94 -4.34
C GLN A 232 -19.32 -8.88 -5.50
N GLN A 233 -18.03 -8.67 -5.20
CA GLN A 233 -16.96 -8.56 -6.20
C GLN A 233 -16.71 -9.88 -6.97
N GLY A 234 -17.36 -10.99 -6.58
CA GLY A 234 -17.25 -12.28 -7.28
C GLY A 234 -18.21 -12.50 -8.46
N GLN A 235 -19.34 -11.78 -8.56
CA GLN A 235 -20.38 -12.12 -9.57
C GLN A 235 -20.30 -11.33 -10.88
N ARG A 236 -19.69 -10.13 -10.88
CA ARG A 236 -19.58 -9.31 -12.11
C ARG A 236 -18.62 -9.89 -13.14
N GLN A 237 -17.60 -10.65 -12.73
CA GLN A 237 -16.69 -11.34 -13.67
C GLN A 237 -17.34 -12.59 -14.28
N GLN A 238 -18.16 -13.33 -13.52
CA GLN A 238 -18.87 -14.50 -14.04
C GLN A 238 -20.02 -14.11 -14.99
N GLN A 239 -20.76 -13.04 -14.71
CA GLN A 239 -21.83 -12.58 -15.62
C GLN A 239 -21.29 -12.01 -16.95
N ARG A 240 -20.09 -11.41 -16.96
CA ARG A 240 -19.41 -11.03 -18.21
C ARG A 240 -18.88 -12.21 -19.02
N GLN A 241 -18.53 -13.32 -18.37
CA GLN A 241 -18.04 -14.53 -19.04
C GLN A 241 -19.18 -15.46 -19.53
N GLN A 242 -20.39 -15.33 -18.97
CA GLN A 242 -21.54 -16.19 -19.31
C GLN A 242 -22.52 -15.57 -20.31
N ALA A 243 -22.28 -14.34 -20.81
CA ALA A 243 -23.11 -13.77 -21.87
C ALA A 243 -22.97 -14.61 -23.16
N PRO A 244 -24.03 -15.21 -23.70
CA PRO A 244 -23.93 -16.02 -24.91
C PRO A 244 -23.56 -15.13 -26.10
N LYS A 245 -22.47 -15.50 -26.81
CA LYS A 245 -22.13 -14.94 -28.12
C LYS A 245 -23.29 -15.21 -29.09
N GLN A 246 -24.20 -14.26 -29.26
CA GLN A 246 -25.17 -14.31 -30.35
C GLN A 246 -24.42 -14.26 -31.68
N LYS A 247 -24.47 -15.38 -32.39
CA LYS A 247 -23.95 -15.57 -33.75
C LYS A 247 -24.60 -14.55 -34.70
N LYS A 248 -23.81 -13.63 -35.26
CA LYS A 248 -24.13 -13.04 -36.57
C LYS A 248 -23.85 -14.10 -37.65
N LYS A 249 -24.89 -14.63 -38.29
CA LYS A 249 -24.79 -15.27 -39.62
C LYS A 249 -25.84 -14.67 -40.57
N ALA A 250 -25.31 -13.85 -41.49
CA ALA A 250 -25.64 -13.67 -42.90
C ALA A 250 -27.11 -13.77 -43.40
N LYS A 251 -27.59 -12.64 -43.92
CA LYS A 251 -28.34 -12.44 -45.19
C LYS A 251 -27.90 -11.06 -45.69
N GLY A 252 -27.62 -10.74 -46.93
CA GLY A 252 -27.61 -11.38 -48.24
C GLY A 252 -26.95 -10.36 -49.19
N ALA A 253 -26.43 -10.82 -50.31
CA ALA A 253 -25.71 -10.01 -51.28
C ALA A 253 -26.60 -8.92 -51.91
N GLU A 254 -26.10 -7.68 -51.98
CA GLU A 254 -26.51 -6.70 -52.99
C GLU A 254 -25.26 -5.96 -53.49
N ALA A 255 -25.10 -5.96 -54.82
CA ALA A 255 -24.00 -5.37 -55.56
C ALA A 255 -24.11 -3.83 -55.60
N PRO A 256 -23.01 -3.08 -55.72
CA PRO A 256 -23.07 -1.63 -55.83
C PRO A 256 -23.51 -1.21 -57.24
N PRO A 257 -24.42 -0.23 -57.41
CA PRO A 257 -24.72 0.31 -58.72
C PRO A 257 -23.61 1.27 -59.18
N SER A 258 -23.09 0.98 -60.37
CA SER A 258 -22.30 1.89 -61.20
C SER A 258 -23.14 3.12 -61.59
N PHE A 259 -22.62 4.33 -61.33
CA PHE A 259 -23.16 5.54 -61.96
C PHE A 259 -22.28 5.97 -63.14
N PRO A 260 -22.87 6.43 -64.27
CA PRO A 260 -22.14 6.75 -65.48
C PRO A 260 -21.51 8.14 -65.44
N GLN A 261 -20.47 8.31 -66.24
CA GLN A 261 -19.92 9.60 -66.65
C GLN A 261 -20.97 10.42 -67.42
N GLN A 262 -21.28 11.62 -66.93
CA GLN A 262 -21.20 12.91 -67.61
C GLN A 262 -21.61 14.04 -66.65
#